data_AF-A0A3D5WL53-F1
#
_entry.id   AF-A0A3D5WL53-F1
#
_cell.length_a   1.000
_cell.length_b   1.000
_cell.length_c   1.000
_cell.angle_alpha   90.00
_cell.angle_beta   90.00
_cell.angle_gamma   90.00
#
_symmetry.space_group_name_H-M   'P 1'
#
loop_
_entity.id
_entity.type
_entity.pdbx_description
1 polymer ?
#
loop_
_entity_poly.entity_id
_entity_poly.type
_entity_poly.pdbx_seq_one_letter_code
_entity_poly.pdbx_strand_id
1 'polypeptide(L)'
;MWRRIYQRKLLFWIGMYLSIAFGSALQGFTQHQPIYVWTANVVFSLLIVFLWHKFSGYIQEVRGHSLQDKLILVFLFALSNVMLACSAWQSLGYLWLLPVIMVSIGSGIEQSVILFIALLSQNLLLHSASFSARELLIVTFFGFVCIWLLSQELTGRVLSYVGILMLVLESVLQILRHQFMLPSILQEFKNTPQKILMEYGSIILLFLFVWWYVFYRQHSGKMTETELAKQQELNKKLSLILEADFGLLLRLQEFSGQLFIHSMTISSVSAQAARHMGGNVLLAQAGGLYHEIGRITGASNYIDAGVKLAEEYDFPKELTDIIRQHSMRHEKPKSLEAAIVLFTDCIVSTNEYLEKSGQKEGVSTQKLVEGIFQNRLSKGTLSESGLSQQQIDKLRHFYIKQYFNG
;
A
#
# COMPACT_ATOMS: atom_id res chain seq x y z
N MET A 1 -15.65 -7.08 -14.11
CA MET A 1 -14.88 -6.49 -13.00
C MET A 1 -15.59 -6.69 -11.64
N TRP A 2 -16.84 -6.25 -11.49
CA TRP A 2 -17.67 -6.42 -10.29
C TRP A 2 -17.80 -7.87 -9.77
N ARG A 3 -17.98 -8.86 -10.66
CA ARG A 3 -18.09 -10.28 -10.29
C ARG A 3 -16.83 -10.83 -9.61
N ARG A 4 -15.64 -10.42 -10.06
CA ARG A 4 -14.35 -10.82 -9.44
C ARG A 4 -14.11 -10.13 -8.09
N ILE A 5 -14.52 -8.88 -7.94
CA ILE A 5 -14.43 -8.14 -6.66
C ILE A 5 -15.38 -8.77 -5.63
N TYR A 6 -16.60 -9.08 -6.04
CA TYR A 6 -17.60 -9.73 -5.19
C TYR A 6 -17.16 -11.14 -4.77
N GLN A 7 -16.68 -11.96 -5.71
CA GLN A 7 -16.13 -13.28 -5.41
C GLN A 7 -14.96 -13.23 -4.42
N ARG A 8 -14.06 -12.24 -4.55
CA ARG A 8 -12.92 -12.09 -3.64
C ARG A 8 -13.34 -11.64 -2.24
N LYS A 9 -14.30 -10.71 -2.13
CA LYS A 9 -14.89 -10.33 -0.83
C LYS A 9 -15.57 -11.53 -0.17
N LEU A 10 -16.31 -12.31 -0.95
CA LEU A 10 -16.99 -13.51 -0.46
C LEU A 10 -15.99 -14.56 0.07
N LEU A 11 -14.93 -14.85 -0.70
CA LEU A 11 -13.88 -15.80 -0.29
C LEU A 11 -13.16 -15.35 0.99
N PHE A 12 -12.86 -14.06 1.14
CA PHE A 12 -12.28 -13.50 2.37
C PHE A 12 -13.15 -13.80 3.59
N TRP A 13 -14.46 -13.54 3.50
CA TRP A 13 -15.38 -13.75 4.62
C TRP A 13 -15.59 -15.23 4.90
N ILE A 14 -15.70 -16.06 3.88
CA ILE A 14 -15.76 -17.52 4.04
C ILE A 14 -14.53 -18.03 4.79
N GLY A 15 -13.32 -17.59 4.40
CA GLY A 15 -12.09 -17.97 5.09
C GLY A 15 -12.08 -17.56 6.57
N MET A 16 -12.55 -16.35 6.87
CA MET A 16 -12.70 -15.87 8.24
C MET A 16 -13.63 -16.76 9.07
N TYR A 17 -14.87 -16.98 8.62
CA TYR A 17 -15.83 -17.83 9.33
C TYR A 17 -15.31 -19.25 9.53
N LEU A 18 -14.66 -19.84 8.51
CA LEU A 18 -14.09 -21.18 8.60
C LEU A 18 -12.95 -21.26 9.61
N SER A 19 -12.03 -20.28 9.62
CA SER A 19 -10.90 -20.26 10.56
C SER A 19 -11.38 -20.23 12.03
N ILE A 20 -12.50 -19.57 12.27
CA ILE A 20 -13.06 -19.34 13.60
C ILE A 20 -13.88 -20.52 14.07
N ALA A 21 -14.74 -21.03 13.20
CA ALA A 21 -15.43 -22.29 13.48
C ALA A 21 -14.40 -23.38 13.78
N PHE A 22 -13.33 -23.48 12.99
CA PHE A 22 -12.28 -24.48 13.20
C PHE A 22 -11.49 -24.25 14.48
N GLY A 23 -11.04 -23.02 14.76
CA GLY A 23 -10.29 -22.69 15.98
C GLY A 23 -11.08 -22.98 17.26
N SER A 24 -12.33 -22.50 17.33
CA SER A 24 -13.23 -22.77 18.46
C SER A 24 -13.57 -24.25 18.59
N ALA A 25 -13.73 -24.95 17.46
CA ALA A 25 -14.03 -26.38 17.44
C ALA A 25 -12.83 -27.21 17.95
N LEU A 26 -11.64 -26.94 17.39
CA LEU A 26 -10.39 -27.58 17.79
C LEU A 26 -10.18 -27.39 19.30
N GLN A 27 -10.34 -26.17 19.80
CA GLN A 27 -10.15 -25.89 21.21
C GLN A 27 -11.07 -26.67 22.14
N GLY A 28 -12.37 -26.71 21.85
CA GLY A 28 -13.33 -27.46 22.64
C GLY A 28 -13.00 -28.96 22.72
N PHE A 29 -12.55 -29.51 21.59
CA PHE A 29 -12.04 -30.88 21.52
C PHE A 29 -10.80 -31.06 22.41
N THR A 30 -9.84 -30.14 22.34
CA THR A 30 -8.57 -30.24 23.10
C THR A 30 -8.72 -30.09 24.61
N GLN A 31 -9.75 -29.39 25.08
CA GLN A 31 -10.06 -29.21 26.50
C GLN A 31 -11.00 -30.28 27.06
N HIS A 32 -11.35 -31.30 26.27
CA HIS A 32 -12.32 -32.34 26.64
C HIS A 32 -13.67 -31.77 27.12
N GLN A 33 -14.09 -30.64 26.56
CA GLN A 33 -15.35 -29.99 26.94
C GLN A 33 -16.55 -30.81 26.44
N PRO A 34 -17.68 -30.82 27.17
CA PRO A 34 -18.90 -31.47 26.72
C PRO A 34 -19.40 -30.92 25.38
N ILE A 35 -20.09 -31.76 24.59
CA ILE A 35 -20.39 -31.40 23.19
C ILE A 35 -21.18 -30.08 23.02
N TYR A 36 -22.04 -29.79 23.98
CA TYR A 36 -22.85 -28.57 23.98
C TYR A 36 -22.02 -27.30 24.25
N VAL A 37 -20.93 -27.39 25.02
CA VAL A 37 -20.08 -26.24 25.40
C VAL A 37 -19.28 -25.75 24.21
N TRP A 38 -18.58 -26.65 23.50
CA TRP A 38 -17.82 -26.23 22.32
C TRP A 38 -18.72 -25.84 21.15
N THR A 39 -19.90 -26.47 21.01
CA THR A 39 -20.91 -26.02 20.05
C THR A 39 -21.37 -24.59 20.35
N ALA A 40 -21.63 -24.25 21.61
CA ALA A 40 -21.96 -22.88 22.02
C ALA A 40 -20.82 -21.89 21.71
N ASN A 41 -19.57 -22.29 21.95
CA ASN A 41 -18.39 -21.46 21.65
C ASN A 41 -18.20 -21.21 20.15
N VAL A 42 -18.46 -22.21 19.30
CA VAL A 42 -18.45 -22.07 17.84
C VAL A 42 -19.56 -21.10 17.41
N VAL A 43 -20.79 -21.27 17.91
CA VAL A 43 -21.92 -20.39 17.57
C VAL A 43 -21.64 -18.94 17.98
N PHE A 44 -21.13 -18.72 19.19
CA PHE A 44 -20.80 -17.37 19.65
C PHE A 44 -19.66 -16.75 18.84
N SER A 45 -18.62 -17.52 18.52
CA SER A 45 -17.51 -17.02 17.71
C SER A 45 -17.96 -16.65 16.30
N LEU A 46 -18.87 -17.43 15.69
CA LEU A 46 -19.49 -17.08 14.41
C LEU A 46 -20.34 -15.80 14.51
N LEU A 47 -21.05 -15.57 15.62
CA LEU A 47 -21.78 -14.33 15.87
C LEU A 47 -20.87 -13.11 15.95
N ILE A 48 -19.71 -13.21 16.62
CA ILE A 48 -18.70 -12.13 16.67
C ILE A 48 -18.21 -11.77 15.26
N VAL A 49 -17.92 -12.77 14.43
CA VAL A 49 -17.47 -12.57 13.04
C VAL A 49 -18.54 -11.96 12.19
N PHE A 50 -19.79 -12.35 12.42
CA PHE A 50 -20.95 -11.77 11.75
C PHE A 50 -21.12 -10.29 12.10
N LEU A 51 -21.00 -9.93 13.39
CA LEU A 51 -21.01 -8.54 13.82
C LEU A 51 -19.85 -7.78 13.17
N TRP A 52 -18.63 -8.33 13.18
CA TRP A 52 -17.48 -7.74 12.50
C TRP A 52 -17.69 -7.57 11.00
N HIS A 53 -18.28 -8.55 10.32
CA HIS A 53 -18.64 -8.47 8.90
C HIS A 53 -19.52 -7.26 8.61
N LYS A 54 -20.51 -7.01 9.47
CA LYS A 54 -21.42 -5.86 9.36
C LYS A 54 -20.74 -4.53 9.69
N PHE A 55 -19.96 -4.46 10.77
CA PHE A 55 -19.30 -3.22 11.19
C PHE A 55 -18.10 -2.83 10.33
N SER A 56 -17.30 -3.79 9.86
CA SER A 56 -16.16 -3.50 8.97
C SER A 56 -16.59 -3.13 7.55
N GLY A 57 -17.75 -3.63 7.08
CA GLY A 57 -18.33 -3.21 5.81
C GLY A 57 -18.57 -1.70 5.77
N TYR A 58 -19.01 -1.13 6.90
CA TYR A 58 -19.22 0.31 7.07
C TYR A 58 -17.91 1.11 7.11
N ILE A 59 -16.90 0.62 7.83
CA ILE A 59 -15.60 1.33 7.98
C ILE A 59 -14.72 1.22 6.72
N GLN A 60 -14.76 0.10 6.00
CA GLN A 60 -13.92 -0.12 4.81
C GLN A 60 -14.35 0.69 3.59
N GLU A 61 -15.63 1.09 3.52
CA GLU A 61 -16.14 1.96 2.44
C GLU A 61 -15.54 3.37 2.50
N VAL A 62 -14.98 3.75 3.66
CA VAL A 62 -14.41 5.08 3.93
C VAL A 62 -12.88 5.15 3.69
N ARG A 63 -12.12 4.04 3.78
CA ARG A 63 -10.63 4.08 3.79
C ARG A 63 -9.88 3.36 2.67
N GLY A 64 -10.54 2.66 1.75
CA GLY A 64 -9.89 2.20 0.50
C GLY A 64 -8.68 1.25 0.65
N HIS A 65 -8.65 0.37 1.66
CA HIS A 65 -7.53 -0.57 1.87
C HIS A 65 -7.32 -1.58 0.72
N SER A 66 -6.06 -1.93 0.46
CA SER A 66 -5.65 -2.88 -0.58
C SER A 66 -6.07 -4.33 -0.26
N LEU A 67 -6.10 -5.21 -1.27
CA LEU A 67 -6.47 -6.62 -1.09
C LEU A 67 -5.46 -7.39 -0.24
N GLN A 68 -4.18 -7.01 -0.31
CA GLN A 68 -3.10 -7.66 0.42
C GLN A 68 -3.23 -7.42 1.92
N ASP A 69 -3.55 -6.19 2.32
CA ASP A 69 -3.79 -5.83 3.73
C ASP A 69 -4.91 -6.68 4.33
N LYS A 70 -5.97 -6.92 3.55
CA LYS A 70 -7.09 -7.77 3.99
C LYS A 70 -6.66 -9.22 4.20
N LEU A 71 -5.92 -9.82 3.28
CA LEU A 71 -5.46 -11.21 3.43
C LEU A 71 -4.52 -11.38 4.63
N ILE A 72 -3.65 -10.40 4.89
CA ILE A 72 -2.78 -10.39 6.08
C ILE A 72 -3.61 -10.35 7.36
N LEU A 73 -4.68 -9.55 7.40
CA LEU A 73 -5.59 -9.48 8.54
C LEU A 73 -6.28 -10.83 8.82
N VAL A 74 -6.75 -11.55 7.80
CA VAL A 74 -7.35 -12.89 7.97
C VAL A 74 -6.34 -13.87 8.54
N PHE A 75 -5.14 -13.89 7.97
CA PHE A 75 -4.08 -14.80 8.39
C PHE A 75 -3.70 -14.55 9.86
N LEU A 76 -3.48 -13.28 10.23
CA LEU A 76 -3.15 -12.90 11.60
C LEU A 76 -4.30 -13.27 12.54
N PHE A 77 -5.55 -13.01 12.16
CA PHE A 77 -6.70 -13.37 12.96
C PHE A 77 -6.81 -14.88 13.22
N ALA A 78 -6.67 -15.69 12.17
CA ALA A 78 -6.67 -17.15 12.27
C ALA A 78 -5.52 -17.63 13.17
N LEU A 79 -4.33 -17.03 13.05
CA LEU A 79 -3.17 -17.33 13.89
C LEU A 79 -3.46 -17.07 15.38
N SER A 80 -4.13 -15.98 15.74
CA SER A 80 -4.50 -15.72 17.15
C SER A 80 -5.54 -16.69 17.69
N ASN A 81 -6.48 -17.16 16.87
CA ASN A 81 -7.42 -18.20 17.30
C ASN A 81 -6.71 -19.54 17.52
N VAL A 82 -5.72 -19.86 16.69
CA VAL A 82 -4.85 -21.04 16.92
C VAL A 82 -4.04 -20.87 18.21
N MET A 83 -3.49 -19.68 18.46
CA MET A 83 -2.78 -19.38 19.72
C MET A 83 -3.71 -19.48 20.94
N LEU A 84 -4.94 -18.95 20.87
CA LEU A 84 -5.94 -19.09 21.93
C LEU A 84 -6.33 -20.56 22.15
N ALA A 85 -6.41 -21.36 21.08
CA ALA A 85 -6.64 -22.80 21.21
C ALA A 85 -5.46 -23.50 21.90
N CYS A 86 -4.23 -23.18 21.51
CA CYS A 86 -3.02 -23.72 22.14
C CYS A 86 -2.85 -23.26 23.60
N SER A 87 -3.43 -22.11 23.98
CA SER A 87 -3.35 -21.62 25.37
C SER A 87 -4.09 -22.51 26.36
N ALA A 88 -4.96 -23.41 25.86
CA ALA A 88 -5.60 -24.45 26.64
C ALA A 88 -4.63 -25.47 27.25
N TRP A 89 -3.49 -25.71 26.61
CA TRP A 89 -2.50 -26.69 27.05
C TRP A 89 -1.33 -26.08 27.80
N GLN A 90 -0.96 -24.85 27.44
CA GLN A 90 0.16 -24.14 28.06
C GLN A 90 -0.10 -22.63 28.06
N SER A 91 0.32 -21.91 29.10
CA SER A 91 0.23 -20.44 29.09
C SER A 91 1.04 -19.87 27.93
N LEU A 92 0.37 -19.16 27.01
CA LEU A 92 0.99 -18.44 25.90
C LEU A 92 1.15 -16.94 26.18
N GLY A 93 0.88 -16.52 27.43
CA GLY A 93 0.91 -15.12 27.84
C GLY A 93 0.05 -14.26 26.92
N TYR A 94 0.66 -13.22 26.35
CA TYR A 94 0.02 -12.22 25.50
C TYR A 94 0.20 -12.47 24.01
N LEU A 95 0.80 -13.58 23.57
CA LEU A 95 1.09 -13.82 22.14
C LEU A 95 -0.15 -13.78 21.24
N TRP A 96 -1.31 -14.16 21.77
CA TRP A 96 -2.60 -14.07 21.06
C TRP A 96 -3.02 -12.63 20.71
N LEU A 97 -2.40 -11.60 21.31
CA LEU A 97 -2.62 -10.20 20.96
C LEU A 97 -1.81 -9.74 19.72
N LEU A 98 -0.95 -10.59 19.15
CA LEU A 98 -0.13 -10.25 17.99
C LEU A 98 -0.96 -9.63 16.84
N PRO A 99 -2.15 -10.13 16.47
CA PRO A 99 -2.94 -9.50 15.42
C PRO A 99 -3.44 -8.13 15.81
N VAL A 100 -3.91 -7.94 17.04
CA VAL A 100 -4.37 -6.63 17.55
C VAL A 100 -3.27 -5.60 17.35
N ILE A 101 -2.04 -5.95 17.72
CA ILE A 101 -0.85 -5.10 17.58
C ILE A 101 -0.57 -4.76 16.12
N MET A 102 -0.63 -5.74 15.21
CA MET A 102 -0.44 -5.50 13.78
C MET A 102 -1.52 -4.60 13.17
N VAL A 103 -2.79 -4.80 13.57
CA VAL A 103 -3.90 -3.96 13.13
C VAL A 103 -3.77 -2.54 13.68
N SER A 104 -3.28 -2.39 14.91
CA SER A 104 -3.04 -1.08 15.54
C SER A 104 -2.06 -0.24 14.74
N ILE A 105 -1.01 -0.86 14.22
CA ILE A 105 0.01 -0.17 13.41
C ILE A 105 -0.46 0.09 11.97
N GLY A 106 -1.26 -0.82 11.40
CA GLY A 106 -1.56 -0.81 9.96
C GLY A 106 -2.92 -0.27 9.53
N SER A 107 -3.97 -0.49 10.33
CA SER A 107 -5.37 -0.24 9.93
C SER A 107 -6.12 0.75 10.83
N GLY A 108 -5.51 1.11 11.96
CA GLY A 108 -5.99 2.15 12.86
C GLY A 108 -6.74 1.64 14.09
N ILE A 109 -7.04 2.57 14.99
CA ILE A 109 -7.54 2.28 16.34
C ILE A 109 -8.89 1.57 16.34
N GLU A 110 -9.82 1.97 15.47
CA GLU A 110 -11.18 1.40 15.40
C GLU A 110 -11.17 -0.11 15.11
N GLN A 111 -10.41 -0.54 14.10
CA GLN A 111 -10.31 -1.95 13.74
C GLN A 111 -9.61 -2.75 14.83
N SER A 112 -8.64 -2.14 15.52
CA SER A 112 -7.91 -2.77 16.62
C SER A 112 -8.80 -3.01 17.82
N VAL A 113 -9.63 -2.03 18.19
CA VAL A 113 -10.60 -2.15 19.28
C VAL A 113 -11.61 -3.24 19.00
N ILE A 114 -12.19 -3.26 17.79
CA ILE A 114 -13.16 -4.29 17.39
C ILE A 114 -12.53 -5.69 17.47
N LEU A 115 -11.32 -5.83 16.92
CA LEU A 115 -10.56 -7.08 16.96
C LEU A 115 -10.22 -7.51 18.39
N PHE A 116 -9.81 -6.59 19.23
CA PHE A 116 -9.49 -6.87 20.62
C PHE A 116 -10.72 -7.35 21.40
N ILE A 117 -11.86 -6.67 21.25
CA ILE A 117 -13.13 -7.08 21.88
C ILE A 117 -13.54 -8.48 21.41
N ALA A 118 -13.39 -8.78 20.11
CA ALA A 118 -13.68 -10.10 19.56
C ALA A 118 -12.83 -11.20 20.23
N LEU A 119 -11.51 -11.03 20.24
CA LEU A 119 -10.59 -12.02 20.83
C LEU A 119 -10.75 -12.12 22.35
N LEU A 120 -11.00 -11.01 23.04
CA LEU A 120 -11.25 -10.98 24.48
C LEU A 120 -12.54 -11.72 24.83
N SER A 121 -13.61 -11.49 24.07
CA SER A 121 -14.91 -12.17 24.25
C SER A 121 -14.77 -13.68 24.03
N GLN A 122 -14.01 -14.09 23.00
CA GLN A 122 -13.68 -15.49 22.79
C GLN A 122 -12.90 -16.05 23.99
N ASN A 123 -11.82 -15.38 24.40
CA ASN A 123 -11.00 -15.81 25.54
C ASN A 123 -11.84 -16.00 26.82
N LEU A 124 -12.76 -15.07 27.11
CA LEU A 124 -13.66 -15.13 28.27
C LEU A 124 -14.62 -16.34 28.21
N LEU A 125 -15.18 -16.64 27.05
CA LEU A 125 -16.08 -17.79 26.88
C LEU A 125 -15.35 -19.13 27.06
N LEU A 126 -14.10 -19.17 26.59
CA LEU A 126 -13.26 -20.35 26.60
C LEU A 126 -12.67 -20.64 27.99
N HIS A 127 -12.38 -19.59 28.76
CA HIS A 127 -11.73 -19.67 30.07
C HIS A 127 -12.63 -19.22 31.23
N SER A 128 -13.96 -19.23 31.04
CA SER A 128 -14.96 -18.67 31.97
C SER A 128 -14.86 -19.16 33.42
N ALA A 129 -14.34 -20.36 33.66
CA ALA A 129 -14.10 -20.90 34.99
C ALA A 129 -12.80 -20.42 35.67
N SER A 130 -11.93 -19.71 34.95
CA SER A 130 -10.55 -19.41 35.38
C SER A 130 -10.20 -17.91 35.45
N PHE A 131 -11.05 -17.01 34.95
CA PHE A 131 -10.84 -15.57 35.08
C PHE A 131 -11.65 -14.99 36.25
N SER A 132 -10.96 -14.40 37.21
CA SER A 132 -11.62 -13.50 38.16
C SER A 132 -12.07 -12.22 37.46
N ALA A 133 -13.15 -11.60 37.95
CA ALA A 133 -13.61 -10.29 37.43
C ALA A 133 -12.50 -9.22 37.45
N ARG A 134 -11.57 -9.34 38.41
CA ARG A 134 -10.40 -8.46 38.54
C ARG A 134 -9.40 -8.65 37.40
N GLU A 135 -9.07 -9.90 37.07
CA GLU A 135 -8.15 -10.20 35.96
C GLU A 135 -8.72 -9.75 34.62
N LEU A 136 -10.03 -9.90 34.42
CA LEU A 136 -10.71 -9.43 33.22
C LEU A 136 -10.59 -7.91 33.07
N LEU A 137 -10.86 -7.14 34.13
CA LEU A 137 -10.72 -5.68 34.11
C LEU A 137 -9.29 -5.26 33.79
N ILE A 138 -8.32 -5.95 34.39
CA ILE A 138 -6.89 -5.73 34.18
C ILE A 138 -6.48 -5.95 32.73
N VAL A 139 -6.81 -7.11 32.15
CA VAL A 139 -6.46 -7.45 30.75
C VAL A 139 -7.15 -6.52 29.77
N THR A 140 -8.40 -6.14 30.06
CA THR A 140 -9.17 -5.19 29.25
C THR A 140 -8.48 -3.83 29.23
N PHE A 141 -8.13 -3.29 30.39
CA PHE A 141 -7.44 -2.01 30.51
C PHE A 141 -6.08 -2.04 29.80
N PHE A 142 -5.28 -3.09 30.03
CA PHE A 142 -3.98 -3.30 29.38
C PHE A 142 -4.10 -3.30 27.86
N GLY A 143 -5.05 -4.06 27.31
CA GLY A 143 -5.24 -4.15 25.86
C GLY A 143 -5.64 -2.82 25.23
N PHE A 144 -6.49 -2.01 25.88
CA PHE A 144 -6.83 -0.68 25.38
C PHE A 144 -5.63 0.28 25.41
N VAL A 145 -4.82 0.25 26.45
CA VAL A 145 -3.58 1.06 26.53
C VAL A 145 -2.61 0.65 25.43
N CYS A 146 -2.42 -0.65 25.18
CA CYS A 146 -1.63 -1.17 24.07
C CYS A 146 -2.10 -0.64 22.73
N ILE A 147 -3.40 -0.79 22.43
CA ILE A 147 -4.00 -0.32 21.18
C ILE A 147 -3.78 1.18 21.02
N TRP A 148 -4.05 1.96 22.06
CA TRP A 148 -3.90 3.42 22.00
C TRP A 148 -2.46 3.84 21.71
N LEU A 149 -1.47 3.24 22.39
CA LEU A 149 -0.05 3.55 22.18
C LEU A 149 0.46 3.10 20.81
N LEU A 150 0.03 1.92 20.35
CA LEU A 150 0.49 1.32 19.10
C LEU A 150 -0.19 1.89 17.85
N SER A 151 -1.35 2.55 18.03
CA SER A 151 -2.04 3.25 16.94
C SER A 151 -1.55 4.68 16.69
N GLN A 152 -0.55 5.16 17.45
CA GLN A 152 0.10 6.44 17.18
C GLN A 152 1.20 6.32 16.13
N GLU A 153 1.67 7.44 15.57
CA GLU A 153 2.88 7.47 14.75
C GLU A 153 4.12 7.22 15.62
N LEU A 154 4.59 5.97 15.63
CA LEU A 154 5.72 5.53 16.44
C LEU A 154 7.05 5.78 15.71
N THR A 155 7.91 6.59 16.33
CA THR A 155 9.35 6.62 15.98
C THR A 155 10.09 5.52 16.75
N GLY A 156 11.24 5.07 16.25
CA GLY A 156 12.01 3.98 16.88
C GLY A 156 12.34 4.22 18.36
N ARG A 157 12.56 5.47 18.78
CA ARG A 157 12.78 5.83 20.20
C ARG A 157 11.50 5.72 21.04
N VAL A 158 10.37 6.20 20.51
CA VAL A 158 9.06 6.11 21.19
C VAL A 158 8.65 4.66 21.36
N LEU A 159 8.93 3.81 20.38
CA LEU A 159 8.65 2.38 20.46
C LEU A 159 9.39 1.72 21.63
N SER A 160 10.67 2.04 21.86
CA SER A 160 11.43 1.53 23.00
C SER A 160 10.79 1.90 24.35
N TYR A 161 10.27 3.12 24.49
CA TYR A 161 9.55 3.52 25.70
C TYR A 161 8.23 2.76 25.87
N VAL A 162 7.51 2.48 24.78
CA VAL A 162 6.29 1.65 24.82
C VAL A 162 6.61 0.24 25.33
N GLY A 163 7.69 -0.39 24.86
CA GLY A 163 8.11 -1.71 25.33
C GLY A 163 8.41 -1.74 26.83
N ILE A 164 9.16 -0.75 27.33
CA ILE A 164 9.46 -0.61 28.77
C ILE A 164 8.18 -0.38 29.57
N LEU A 165 7.30 0.51 29.09
CA LEU A 165 6.03 0.80 29.73
C LEU A 165 5.15 -0.44 29.86
N MET A 166 5.12 -1.32 28.84
CA MET A 166 4.37 -2.58 28.91
C MET A 166 4.90 -3.53 29.98
N LEU A 167 6.22 -3.64 30.15
CA LEU A 167 6.83 -4.46 31.20
C LEU A 167 6.55 -3.92 32.60
N VAL A 168 6.60 -2.58 32.76
CA VAL A 168 6.24 -1.92 34.02
C VAL A 168 4.77 -2.13 34.33
N LEU A 169 3.89 -1.95 33.34
CA LEU A 169 2.46 -2.14 33.49
C LEU A 169 2.17 -3.59 33.90
N GLU A 170 2.78 -4.58 33.25
CA GLU A 170 2.66 -6.00 33.63
C GLU A 170 3.11 -6.24 35.08
N SER A 171 4.21 -5.63 35.51
CA SER A 171 4.69 -5.72 36.90
C SER A 171 3.66 -5.18 37.89
N VAL A 172 3.01 -4.05 37.56
CA VAL A 172 1.93 -3.49 38.36
C VAL A 172 0.72 -4.44 38.40
N LEU A 173 0.38 -5.07 37.26
CA LEU A 173 -0.71 -6.03 37.20
C LEU A 173 -0.47 -7.26 38.09
N GLN A 174 0.77 -7.76 38.13
CA GLN A 174 1.14 -8.86 39.02
C GLN A 174 0.96 -8.50 40.50
N ILE A 175 1.34 -7.28 40.89
CA ILE A 175 1.15 -6.77 42.25
C ILE A 175 -0.35 -6.66 42.59
N LEU A 176 -1.15 -6.13 41.66
CA LEU A 176 -2.61 -5.98 41.85
C LEU A 176 -3.33 -7.33 41.92
N ARG A 177 -2.92 -8.31 41.08
CA ARG A 177 -3.43 -9.68 41.09
C ARG A 177 -3.25 -10.32 42.47
N HIS A 178 -2.10 -10.07 43.10
CA HIS A 178 -1.73 -10.63 44.39
C HIS A 178 -2.07 -9.76 45.59
N GLN A 179 -2.88 -8.70 45.43
CA GLN A 179 -3.30 -7.82 46.53
C GLN A 179 -2.12 -7.22 47.31
N PHE A 180 -1.01 -6.90 46.63
CA PHE A 180 0.21 -6.38 47.24
C PHE A 180 0.89 -7.34 48.24
N MET A 181 0.50 -8.61 48.28
CA MET A 181 1.08 -9.62 49.16
C MET A 181 2.32 -10.24 48.52
N LEU A 182 3.52 -9.80 48.92
CA LEU A 182 4.78 -10.35 48.40
C LEU A 182 4.91 -11.88 48.57
N PRO A 183 4.47 -12.50 49.68
CA PRO A 183 4.58 -13.96 49.84
C PRO A 183 3.78 -14.75 48.80
N SER A 184 2.60 -14.26 48.38
CA SER A 184 1.79 -14.96 47.38
C SER A 184 2.41 -14.86 45.98
N ILE A 185 3.01 -13.73 45.64
CA ILE A 185 3.79 -13.55 44.39
C ILE A 185 4.95 -14.54 44.35
N LEU A 186 5.73 -14.62 45.44
CA LEU A 186 6.87 -15.53 45.54
C LEU A 186 6.43 -17.00 45.49
N GLN A 187 5.25 -17.31 46.01
CA GLN A 187 4.69 -18.65 45.98
C GLN A 187 4.22 -19.05 44.56
N GLU A 188 3.56 -18.17 43.81
CA GLU A 188 3.21 -18.43 42.40
C GLU A 188 4.48 -18.57 41.54
N PHE A 189 5.51 -17.78 41.81
CA PHE A 189 6.80 -17.91 41.12
C PHE A 189 7.47 -19.26 41.36
N LYS A 190 7.39 -19.80 42.58
CA LYS A 190 7.92 -21.14 42.89
C LYS A 190 7.08 -22.26 42.27
N ASN A 191 5.76 -22.14 42.32
CA ASN A 191 4.86 -23.21 41.91
C ASN A 191 4.64 -23.27 40.40
N THR A 192 4.60 -22.12 39.73
CA THR A 192 4.30 -22.01 38.29
C THR A 192 5.23 -21.01 37.58
N PRO A 193 6.57 -21.22 37.62
CA PRO A 193 7.52 -20.30 37.01
C PRO A 193 7.31 -20.13 35.49
N GLN A 194 6.85 -21.20 34.82
CA GLN A 194 6.59 -21.19 33.38
C GLN A 194 5.49 -20.19 32.98
N LYS A 195 4.48 -19.98 33.82
CA LYS A 195 3.36 -19.06 33.53
C LYS A 195 3.85 -17.61 33.53
N ILE A 196 4.58 -17.22 34.58
CA ILE A 196 5.16 -15.88 34.71
C ILE A 196 6.19 -15.63 33.60
N LEU A 197 7.05 -16.62 33.31
CA LEU A 197 8.03 -16.49 32.24
C LEU A 197 7.37 -16.26 30.87
N MET A 198 6.23 -16.88 30.60
CA MET A 198 5.47 -16.68 29.36
C MET A 198 4.77 -15.33 29.31
N GLU A 199 4.23 -14.81 30.41
CA GLU A 199 3.63 -13.47 30.48
C GLU A 199 4.67 -12.40 30.09
N TYR A 200 5.83 -12.36 30.77
CA TYR A 200 6.89 -11.39 30.46
C TYR A 200 7.58 -11.67 29.12
N GLY A 201 7.87 -12.95 28.83
CA GLY A 201 8.54 -13.35 27.59
C GLY A 201 7.72 -13.02 26.35
N SER A 202 6.39 -13.17 26.41
CA SER A 202 5.50 -12.78 25.32
C SER A 202 5.52 -11.28 25.03
N ILE A 203 5.58 -10.42 26.06
CA ILE A 203 5.71 -8.96 25.87
C ILE A 203 7.02 -8.62 25.15
N ILE A 204 8.13 -9.24 25.56
CA ILE A 204 9.45 -9.04 24.95
C ILE A 204 9.43 -9.49 23.49
N LEU A 205 8.88 -10.68 23.20
CA LEU A 205 8.79 -11.21 21.84
C LEU A 205 7.95 -10.31 20.93
N LEU A 206 6.79 -9.87 21.42
CA LEU A 206 5.92 -8.95 20.67
C LEU A 206 6.61 -7.61 20.43
N PHE A 207 7.32 -7.07 21.43
CA PHE A 207 8.10 -5.86 21.29
C PHE A 207 9.19 -6.00 20.22
N LEU A 208 9.99 -7.06 20.27
CA LEU A 208 11.05 -7.33 19.29
C LEU A 208 10.49 -7.47 17.88
N PHE A 209 9.34 -8.14 17.73
CA PHE A 209 8.66 -8.29 16.45
C PHE A 209 8.17 -6.94 15.89
N VAL A 210 7.53 -6.12 16.71
CA VAL A 210 7.08 -4.77 16.31
C VAL A 210 8.29 -3.88 15.97
N TRP A 211 9.34 -3.95 16.77
CA TRP A 211 10.57 -3.18 16.55
C TRP A 211 11.22 -3.55 15.22
N TRP A 212 11.37 -4.85 14.93
CA TRP A 212 11.84 -5.33 13.65
C TRP A 212 10.95 -4.87 12.49
N TYR A 213 9.62 -5.00 12.61
CA TYR A 213 8.67 -4.60 11.58
C TYR A 213 8.72 -3.10 11.27
N VAL A 214 8.71 -2.25 12.30
CA VAL A 214 8.78 -0.78 12.14
C VAL A 214 10.13 -0.37 11.55
N PHE A 215 11.24 -0.97 12.03
CA PHE A 215 12.58 -0.70 11.52
C PHE A 215 12.72 -1.10 10.04
N TYR A 216 12.24 -2.29 9.68
CA TYR A 216 12.23 -2.79 8.30
C TYR A 216 11.42 -1.86 7.39
N ARG A 217 10.20 -1.46 7.81
CA ARG A 217 9.36 -0.53 7.05
C ARG A 217 10.03 0.84 6.86
N GLN A 218 10.74 1.33 7.87
CA GLN A 218 11.42 2.62 7.81
C GLN A 218 12.62 2.62 6.84
N HIS A 219 13.29 1.48 6.64
CA HIS A 219 14.42 1.33 5.73
C HIS A 219 14.01 0.87 4.32
N SER A 220 12.90 0.15 4.18
CA SER A 220 12.44 -0.38 2.90
C SER A 220 11.87 0.67 1.93
N GLY A 221 11.64 1.91 2.38
CA GLY A 221 10.97 2.95 1.58
C GLY A 221 11.71 4.30 1.47
N LYS A 222 12.92 4.44 2.00
CA LYS A 222 13.69 5.70 1.91
C LYS A 222 14.72 5.59 0.79
N MET A 223 14.65 6.51 -0.17
CA MET A 223 15.75 6.76 -1.11
C MET A 223 17.04 7.01 -0.32
N THR A 224 18.11 6.38 -0.73
CA THR A 224 19.44 6.62 -0.18
C THR A 224 19.87 8.08 -0.44
N GLU A 225 20.75 8.63 0.40
CA GLU A 225 21.30 9.99 0.18
C GLU A 225 21.90 10.15 -1.22
N THR A 226 22.52 9.09 -1.74
CA THR A 226 23.06 9.00 -3.10
C THR A 226 22.00 9.12 -4.18
N GLU A 227 20.84 8.46 -4.02
CA GLU A 227 19.72 8.55 -4.97
C GLU A 227 19.05 9.93 -4.91
N LEU A 228 18.94 10.52 -3.72
CA LEU A 228 18.40 11.87 -3.57
C LEU A 228 19.27 12.91 -4.27
N ALA A 229 20.60 12.81 -4.11
CA ALA A 229 21.55 13.69 -4.80
C ALA A 229 21.45 13.57 -6.33
N LYS A 230 21.37 12.33 -6.86
CA LYS A 230 21.17 12.08 -8.29
C LYS A 230 19.86 12.69 -8.82
N GLN A 231 18.77 12.54 -8.07
CA GLN A 231 17.48 13.10 -8.46
C GLN A 231 17.49 14.64 -8.44
N GLN A 232 18.18 15.25 -7.48
CA GLN A 232 18.34 16.71 -7.42
C GLN A 232 19.16 17.23 -8.59
N GLU A 233 20.26 16.55 -8.94
CA GLU A 233 21.09 16.90 -10.09
C GLU A 233 20.31 16.77 -11.41
N LEU A 234 19.57 15.68 -11.58
CA LEU A 234 18.69 15.47 -12.73
C LEU A 234 17.65 16.58 -12.85
N ASN A 235 16.96 16.91 -11.76
CA ASN A 235 15.96 17.97 -11.76
C ASN A 235 16.57 19.34 -12.12
N LYS A 236 17.79 19.63 -11.65
CA LYS A 236 18.51 20.86 -11.99
C LYS A 236 18.88 20.93 -13.47
N LYS A 237 19.34 19.82 -14.08
CA LYS A 237 19.59 19.78 -15.53
C LYS A 237 18.31 19.98 -16.33
N LEU A 238 17.23 19.29 -15.95
CA LEU A 238 15.94 19.37 -16.65
C LEU A 238 15.33 20.78 -16.55
N SER A 239 15.46 21.47 -15.42
CA SER A 239 14.93 22.84 -15.29
C SER A 239 15.61 23.80 -16.25
N LEU A 240 16.93 23.70 -16.44
CA LEU A 240 17.67 24.54 -17.39
C LEU A 240 17.24 24.29 -18.84
N ILE A 241 17.06 23.02 -19.21
CA ILE A 241 16.65 22.61 -20.57
C ILE A 241 15.20 23.05 -20.90
N LEU A 242 14.38 23.31 -19.87
CA LEU A 242 13.00 23.78 -19.99
C LEU A 242 12.86 25.31 -20.02
N GLU A 243 13.95 26.06 -19.83
CA GLU A 243 13.94 27.52 -19.92
C GLU A 243 13.63 27.98 -21.35
N ALA A 244 12.87 29.07 -21.48
CA ALA A 244 12.34 29.54 -22.76
C ALA A 244 13.45 30.03 -23.73
N ASP A 245 14.58 30.46 -23.18
CA ASP A 245 15.76 30.93 -23.90
C ASP A 245 16.82 29.83 -24.12
N PHE A 246 16.52 28.57 -23.76
CA PHE A 246 17.40 27.45 -24.06
C PHE A 246 17.63 27.35 -25.58
N GLY A 247 18.89 27.38 -26.02
CA GLY A 247 19.23 27.58 -27.43
C GLY A 247 18.64 26.55 -28.39
N LEU A 248 18.45 25.29 -27.96
CA LEU A 248 17.82 24.26 -28.79
C LEU A 248 16.31 24.49 -28.97
N LEU A 249 15.64 25.07 -27.97
CA LEU A 249 14.24 25.43 -28.03
C LEU A 249 13.99 26.59 -28.99
N LEU A 250 14.88 27.59 -28.98
CA LEU A 250 14.84 28.69 -29.95
C LEU A 250 15.02 28.19 -31.38
N ARG A 251 15.98 27.27 -31.62
CA ARG A 251 16.15 26.61 -32.93
C ARG A 251 14.89 25.86 -33.39
N LEU A 252 14.19 25.19 -32.47
CA LEU A 252 12.93 24.51 -32.79
C LEU A 252 11.86 25.51 -33.23
N GLN A 253 11.73 26.63 -32.52
CA GLN A 253 10.77 27.68 -32.83
C GLN A 253 11.05 28.34 -34.19
N GLU A 254 12.32 28.63 -34.48
CA GLU A 254 12.76 29.19 -35.78
C GLU A 254 12.54 28.22 -36.94
N PHE A 255 12.76 26.93 -36.71
CA PHE A 255 12.59 25.90 -37.74
C PHE A 255 11.12 25.70 -38.13
N SER A 256 10.22 25.60 -37.15
CA SER A 256 8.80 25.41 -37.42
C SER A 256 7.92 25.80 -36.24
N GLY A 257 7.16 26.88 -36.39
CA GLY A 257 6.16 27.29 -35.40
C GLY A 257 5.09 26.22 -35.14
N GLN A 258 4.72 25.43 -36.15
CA GLN A 258 3.75 24.34 -35.97
C GLN A 258 4.33 23.20 -35.12
N LEU A 259 5.56 22.76 -35.40
CA LEU A 259 6.22 21.71 -34.61
C LEU A 259 6.49 22.18 -33.17
N PHE A 260 6.83 23.46 -33.01
CA PHE A 260 6.99 24.09 -31.70
C PHE A 260 5.69 24.08 -30.90
N ILE A 261 4.57 24.55 -31.46
CA ILE A 261 3.26 24.54 -30.79
C ILE A 261 2.84 23.12 -30.42
N HIS A 262 3.05 22.17 -31.33
CA HIS A 262 2.80 20.76 -31.06
C HIS A 262 3.63 20.27 -29.86
N SER A 263 4.94 20.45 -29.88
CA SER A 263 5.86 20.03 -28.82
C SER A 263 5.53 20.68 -27.47
N MET A 264 5.14 21.96 -27.45
CA MET A 264 4.68 22.66 -26.25
C MET A 264 3.37 22.07 -25.71
N THR A 265 2.46 21.64 -26.58
CA THR A 265 1.23 20.95 -26.19
C THR A 265 1.55 19.59 -25.56
N ILE A 266 2.41 18.79 -26.20
CA ILE A 266 2.84 17.49 -25.66
C ILE A 266 3.56 17.67 -24.31
N SER A 267 4.42 18.67 -24.20
CA SER A 267 5.14 19.04 -22.98
C SER A 267 4.18 19.31 -21.81
N SER A 268 3.21 20.22 -22.01
CA SER A 268 2.23 20.59 -20.97
C SER A 268 1.38 19.39 -20.53
N VAL A 269 0.85 18.63 -21.47
CA VAL A 269 -0.05 17.51 -21.18
C VAL A 269 0.73 16.37 -20.50
N SER A 270 1.96 16.10 -20.93
CA SER A 270 2.81 15.07 -20.32
C SER A 270 3.20 15.45 -18.90
N ALA A 271 3.46 16.73 -18.62
CA ALA A 271 3.71 17.23 -17.26
C ALA A 271 2.50 17.01 -16.34
N GLN A 272 1.30 17.30 -16.84
CA GLN A 272 0.05 17.08 -16.09
C GLN A 272 -0.22 15.60 -15.85
N ALA A 273 -0.01 14.75 -16.86
CA ALA A 273 -0.15 13.31 -16.75
C ALA A 273 0.83 12.74 -15.71
N ALA A 274 2.11 13.14 -15.77
CA ALA A 274 3.13 12.71 -14.82
C ALA A 274 2.77 13.12 -13.39
N ARG A 275 2.31 14.36 -13.20
CA ARG A 275 1.83 14.84 -11.90
C ARG A 275 0.66 14.00 -11.37
N HIS A 276 -0.33 13.71 -12.23
CA HIS A 276 -1.47 12.86 -11.85
C HIS A 276 -1.04 11.44 -11.50
N MET A 277 -0.03 10.92 -12.21
CA MET A 277 0.49 9.57 -12.02
C MET A 277 1.47 9.44 -10.85
N GLY A 278 2.02 10.54 -10.34
CA GLY A 278 3.08 10.55 -9.34
C GLY A 278 4.48 10.27 -9.93
N GLY A 279 4.67 10.57 -11.22
CA GLY A 279 5.95 10.45 -11.92
C GLY A 279 6.79 11.74 -11.87
N ASN A 280 7.93 11.72 -12.54
CA ASN A 280 8.82 12.87 -12.69
C ASN A 280 8.25 13.88 -13.70
N VAL A 281 7.68 14.96 -13.17
CA VAL A 281 7.03 16.02 -13.95
C VAL A 281 7.99 16.70 -14.92
N LEU A 282 9.20 17.07 -14.46
CA LEU A 282 10.18 17.77 -15.29
C LEU A 282 10.66 16.88 -16.44
N LEU A 283 10.86 15.59 -16.17
CA LEU A 283 11.32 14.64 -17.17
C LEU A 283 10.23 14.40 -18.24
N ALA A 284 8.98 14.24 -17.84
CA ALA A 284 7.86 14.10 -18.79
C ALA A 284 7.64 15.39 -19.60
N GLN A 285 7.81 16.55 -18.97
CA GLN A 285 7.70 17.86 -19.63
C GLN A 285 8.81 18.04 -20.68
N ALA A 286 10.07 17.80 -20.30
CA ALA A 286 11.20 17.88 -21.23
C ALA A 286 11.08 16.81 -22.33
N GLY A 287 10.64 15.60 -21.97
CA GLY A 287 10.36 14.53 -22.91
C GLY A 287 9.35 14.95 -23.97
N GLY A 288 8.22 15.53 -23.57
CA GLY A 288 7.23 16.06 -24.51
C GLY A 288 7.75 17.22 -25.35
N LEU A 289 8.63 18.07 -24.81
CA LEU A 289 9.18 19.21 -25.53
C LEU A 289 10.20 18.81 -26.61
N TYR A 290 11.02 17.79 -26.34
CA TYR A 290 12.16 17.43 -27.18
C TYR A 290 12.02 16.08 -27.92
N HIS A 291 10.92 15.34 -27.74
CA HIS A 291 10.76 14.01 -28.36
C HIS A 291 11.02 13.97 -29.87
N GLU A 292 10.61 15.01 -30.62
CA GLU A 292 10.83 15.11 -32.07
C GLU A 292 11.93 16.11 -32.48
N ILE A 293 12.82 16.51 -31.56
CA ILE A 293 13.79 17.59 -31.82
C ILE A 293 14.68 17.32 -33.02
N GLY A 294 14.98 16.06 -33.32
CA GLY A 294 15.81 15.69 -34.47
C GLY A 294 15.21 16.06 -35.83
N ARG A 295 13.92 16.42 -35.92
CA ARG A 295 13.30 16.90 -37.16
C ARG A 295 13.96 18.17 -37.70
N ILE A 296 14.54 19.01 -36.83
CA ILE A 296 15.23 20.26 -37.23
C ILE A 296 16.47 19.99 -38.10
N THR A 297 17.00 18.76 -38.07
CA THR A 297 18.20 18.38 -38.85
C THR A 297 17.89 18.01 -40.30
N GLY A 298 16.62 17.75 -40.63
CA GLY A 298 16.22 17.23 -41.94
C GLY A 298 16.68 15.79 -42.22
N ALA A 299 17.23 15.08 -41.23
CA ALA A 299 17.66 13.69 -41.39
C ALA A 299 16.48 12.74 -41.65
N SER A 300 16.72 11.68 -42.44
CA SER A 300 15.70 10.66 -42.74
C SER A 300 15.23 9.90 -41.49
N ASN A 301 16.15 9.63 -40.55
CA ASN A 301 15.83 9.13 -39.22
C ASN A 301 15.97 10.26 -38.19
N TYR A 302 14.87 10.96 -37.91
CA TYR A 302 14.84 12.04 -36.94
C TYR A 302 15.07 11.58 -35.50
N ILE A 303 14.89 10.29 -35.18
CA ILE A 303 15.10 9.77 -33.82
C ILE A 303 16.60 9.71 -33.53
N ASP A 304 17.38 9.12 -34.44
CA ASP A 304 18.85 9.06 -34.30
C ASP A 304 19.46 10.46 -34.30
N ALA A 305 18.92 11.36 -35.13
CA ALA A 305 19.33 12.76 -35.13
C ALA A 305 18.97 13.47 -33.81
N GLY A 306 17.82 13.15 -33.22
CA GLY A 306 17.41 13.67 -31.91
C GLY A 306 18.32 13.18 -30.79
N VAL A 307 18.73 11.91 -30.81
CA VAL A 307 19.72 11.36 -29.86
C VAL A 307 21.07 12.06 -30.00
N LYS A 308 21.53 12.31 -31.23
CA LYS A 308 22.79 13.07 -31.46
C LYS A 308 22.71 14.50 -30.94
N LEU A 309 21.59 15.19 -31.16
CA LEU A 309 21.38 16.52 -30.57
C LEU A 309 21.32 16.46 -29.04
N ALA A 310 20.70 15.44 -28.47
CA ALA A 310 20.68 15.26 -27.02
C ALA A 310 22.10 15.08 -26.45
N GLU A 311 22.99 14.37 -27.15
CA GLU A 311 24.41 14.25 -26.80
C GLU A 311 25.17 15.58 -26.94
N GLU A 312 24.95 16.31 -28.03
CA GLU A 312 25.58 17.63 -28.27
C GLU A 312 25.23 18.67 -27.21
N TYR A 313 23.99 18.63 -26.70
CA TYR A 313 23.47 19.56 -25.69
C TYR A 313 23.54 19.01 -24.24
N ASP A 314 24.27 17.91 -24.00
CA ASP A 314 24.44 17.26 -22.68
C ASP A 314 23.10 16.96 -21.96
N PHE A 315 22.11 16.46 -22.70
CA PHE A 315 20.85 16.03 -22.13
C PHE A 315 21.07 14.84 -21.19
N PRO A 316 20.34 14.79 -20.05
CA PRO A 316 20.41 13.63 -19.17
C PRO A 316 19.93 12.38 -19.91
N LYS A 317 20.53 11.24 -19.58
CA LYS A 317 20.27 9.95 -20.25
C LYS A 317 18.77 9.61 -20.25
N GLU A 318 18.09 9.90 -19.15
CA GLU A 318 16.65 9.68 -18.98
C GLU A 318 15.82 10.41 -20.04
N LEU A 319 16.23 11.62 -20.43
CA LEU A 319 15.57 12.39 -21.49
C LEU A 319 15.90 11.83 -22.86
N THR A 320 17.17 11.48 -23.10
CA THR A 320 17.62 10.83 -24.35
C THR A 320 16.89 9.51 -24.59
N ASP A 321 16.65 8.73 -23.54
CA ASP A 321 15.88 7.49 -23.61
C ASP A 321 14.42 7.75 -24.01
N ILE A 322 13.79 8.83 -23.53
CA ILE A 322 12.44 9.23 -23.99
C ILE A 322 12.45 9.60 -25.47
N ILE A 323 13.44 10.36 -25.95
CA ILE A 323 13.59 10.69 -27.38
C ILE A 323 13.72 9.40 -28.21
N ARG A 324 14.40 8.37 -27.73
CA ARG A 324 14.50 7.08 -28.41
C ARG A 324 13.19 6.27 -28.38
N GLN A 325 12.41 6.38 -27.31
CA GLN A 325 11.27 5.49 -27.00
C GLN A 325 9.89 6.07 -27.30
N HIS A 326 9.78 7.38 -27.61
CA HIS A 326 8.49 8.03 -27.85
C HIS A 326 7.74 7.44 -29.06
N SER A 327 8.49 6.87 -30.02
CA SER A 327 7.92 6.20 -31.19
C SER A 327 8.20 4.70 -31.15
N MET A 328 7.18 3.90 -31.48
CA MET A 328 7.25 2.43 -31.55
C MET A 328 8.21 1.88 -32.62
N ARG A 329 8.93 2.74 -33.33
CA ARG A 329 9.82 2.35 -34.43
C ARG A 329 11.20 1.90 -33.96
N HIS A 330 11.62 2.32 -32.77
CA HIS A 330 12.99 2.11 -32.30
C HIS A 330 13.04 1.27 -31.02
N GLU A 331 12.48 1.78 -29.92
CA GLU A 331 12.39 1.05 -28.66
C GLU A 331 11.01 1.23 -28.01
N LYS A 332 10.64 0.28 -27.16
CA LYS A 332 9.44 0.42 -26.32
C LYS A 332 9.74 1.33 -25.12
N PRO A 333 8.73 2.02 -24.57
CA PRO A 333 8.87 2.75 -23.31
C PRO A 333 9.34 1.85 -22.18
N LYS A 334 10.43 2.27 -21.51
CA LYS A 334 11.00 1.59 -20.32
C LYS A 334 10.72 2.33 -19.02
N SER A 335 10.07 3.49 -19.09
CA SER A 335 9.67 4.31 -17.94
C SER A 335 8.22 4.80 -18.05
N LEU A 336 7.68 5.27 -16.93
CA LEU A 336 6.36 5.91 -16.88
C LEU A 336 6.34 7.17 -17.76
N GLU A 337 7.40 7.98 -17.70
CA GLU A 337 7.52 9.24 -18.43
C GLU A 337 7.59 9.00 -19.94
N ALA A 338 8.34 8.00 -20.40
CA ALA A 338 8.37 7.62 -21.81
C ALA A 338 7.00 7.12 -22.30
N ALA A 339 6.29 6.34 -21.47
CA ALA A 339 4.95 5.87 -21.82
C ALA A 339 3.95 7.03 -21.89
N ILE A 340 4.04 7.99 -20.97
CA ILE A 340 3.24 9.21 -20.98
C ILE A 340 3.48 9.99 -22.27
N VAL A 341 4.74 10.28 -22.62
CA VAL A 341 5.07 11.06 -23.83
C VAL A 341 4.55 10.36 -25.09
N LEU A 342 4.73 9.03 -25.20
CA LEU A 342 4.20 8.24 -26.33
C LEU A 342 2.67 8.36 -26.44
N PHE A 343 1.94 8.22 -25.33
CA PHE A 343 0.48 8.31 -25.37
C PHE A 343 -0.01 9.73 -25.64
N THR A 344 0.64 10.72 -25.03
CA THR A 344 0.32 12.13 -25.26
C THR A 344 0.48 12.46 -26.74
N ASP A 345 1.64 12.18 -27.35
CA ASP A 345 1.86 12.41 -28.79
C ASP A 345 0.79 11.69 -29.63
N CYS A 346 0.55 10.40 -29.39
CA CYS A 346 -0.45 9.65 -30.15
C CYS A 346 -1.85 10.28 -30.07
N ILE A 347 -2.27 10.72 -28.89
CA ILE A 347 -3.61 11.29 -28.67
C ILE A 347 -3.71 12.67 -29.32
N VAL A 348 -2.72 13.53 -29.09
CA VAL A 348 -2.70 14.90 -29.64
C VAL A 348 -2.59 14.86 -31.16
N SER A 349 -1.64 14.11 -31.71
CA SER A 349 -1.44 13.98 -33.16
C SER A 349 -2.67 13.39 -33.87
N THR A 350 -3.35 12.41 -33.26
CA THR A 350 -4.59 11.87 -33.83
C THR A 350 -5.74 12.88 -33.73
N ASN A 351 -5.81 13.64 -32.64
CA ASN A 351 -6.82 14.68 -32.47
C ASN A 351 -6.65 15.81 -33.50
N GLU A 352 -5.43 16.33 -33.67
CA GLU A 352 -5.11 17.36 -34.66
C GLU A 352 -5.46 16.90 -36.09
N TYR A 353 -5.21 15.63 -36.41
CA TYR A 353 -5.58 15.05 -37.70
C TYR A 353 -7.10 15.00 -37.91
N LEU A 354 -7.87 14.61 -36.89
CA LEU A 354 -9.34 14.57 -36.95
C LEU A 354 -9.94 15.97 -37.09
N GLU A 355 -9.35 16.97 -36.46
CA GLU A 355 -9.76 18.38 -36.60
C GLU A 355 -9.49 18.90 -38.01
N LYS A 356 -8.29 18.68 -38.55
CA LYS A 356 -7.93 19.09 -39.91
C LYS A 356 -8.72 18.38 -41.01
N SER A 357 -9.13 17.13 -40.78
CA SER A 357 -9.92 16.35 -41.74
C SER A 357 -11.44 16.59 -41.65
N GLY A 358 -11.91 17.41 -40.69
CA GLY A 358 -13.34 17.65 -40.46
C GLY A 358 -14.11 16.46 -39.89
N GLN A 359 -13.41 15.40 -39.45
CA GLN A 359 -14.03 14.16 -38.92
C GLN A 359 -14.24 14.20 -37.40
N LYS A 360 -13.85 15.31 -36.75
CA LYS A 360 -13.89 15.44 -35.29
C LYS A 360 -15.29 15.32 -34.70
N GLU A 361 -16.32 15.83 -35.37
CA GLU A 361 -17.72 15.81 -34.88
C GLU A 361 -18.26 14.38 -34.66
N GLY A 362 -17.70 13.37 -35.31
CA GLY A 362 -18.12 11.97 -35.18
C GLY A 362 -17.40 11.17 -34.07
N VAL A 363 -16.34 11.72 -33.46
CA VAL A 363 -15.46 10.96 -32.54
C VAL A 363 -15.38 11.64 -31.18
N SER A 364 -16.07 11.05 -30.19
CA SER A 364 -15.93 11.49 -28.81
C SER A 364 -14.50 11.28 -28.30
N THR A 365 -14.04 12.17 -27.43
CA THR A 365 -12.77 12.05 -26.70
C THR A 365 -12.57 10.65 -26.11
N GLN A 366 -13.62 10.12 -25.48
CA GLN A 366 -13.54 8.80 -24.85
C GLN A 366 -13.22 7.71 -25.88
N LYS A 367 -13.92 7.70 -27.02
CA LYS A 367 -13.67 6.72 -28.10
C LYS A 367 -12.26 6.86 -28.67
N LEU A 368 -11.77 8.08 -28.84
CA LEU A 368 -10.40 8.35 -29.32
C LEU A 368 -9.36 7.76 -28.36
N VAL A 369 -9.44 8.12 -27.08
CA VAL A 369 -8.49 7.66 -26.06
C VAL A 369 -8.57 6.15 -25.88
N GLU A 370 -9.77 5.58 -25.76
CA GLU A 370 -9.95 4.13 -25.62
C GLU A 370 -9.40 3.36 -26.84
N GLY A 371 -9.65 3.85 -28.05
CA GLY A 371 -9.13 3.25 -29.27
C GLY A 371 -7.60 3.25 -29.34
N ILE A 372 -6.97 4.36 -28.96
CA ILE A 372 -5.50 4.46 -28.89
C ILE A 372 -4.95 3.50 -27.83
N PHE A 373 -5.49 3.51 -26.62
CA PHE A 373 -5.05 2.59 -25.56
C PHE A 373 -5.22 1.13 -25.98
N GLN A 374 -6.35 0.76 -26.56
CA GLN A 374 -6.60 -0.60 -27.05
C GLN A 374 -5.60 -1.00 -28.13
N ASN A 375 -5.35 -0.13 -29.12
CA ASN A 375 -4.39 -0.39 -30.19
C ASN A 375 -2.95 -0.55 -29.67
N ARG A 376 -2.55 0.31 -28.72
CA ARG A 376 -1.19 0.28 -28.16
C ARG A 376 -0.99 -0.92 -27.24
N LEU A 377 -1.99 -1.27 -26.42
CA LEU A 377 -1.90 -2.43 -25.53
C LEU A 377 -1.92 -3.75 -26.31
N SER A 378 -2.72 -3.88 -27.36
CA SER A 378 -2.76 -5.10 -28.18
C SER A 378 -1.43 -5.37 -28.89
N LYS A 379 -0.66 -4.32 -29.21
CA LYS A 379 0.70 -4.40 -29.77
C LYS A 379 1.79 -4.64 -28.73
N GLY A 380 1.45 -4.79 -27.44
CA GLY A 380 2.43 -4.97 -26.38
C GLY A 380 3.34 -3.75 -26.16
N THR A 381 2.88 -2.55 -26.51
CA THR A 381 3.68 -1.29 -26.43
C THR A 381 4.28 -1.06 -25.04
N LEU A 382 3.53 -1.40 -23.99
CA LEU A 382 3.93 -1.17 -22.60
C LEU A 382 4.54 -2.40 -21.91
N SER A 383 4.92 -3.43 -22.67
CA SER A 383 5.46 -4.67 -22.09
C SER A 383 6.75 -4.47 -21.29
N GLU A 384 7.50 -3.41 -21.56
CA GLU A 384 8.79 -3.11 -20.95
C GLU A 384 8.76 -1.89 -20.01
N SER A 385 7.59 -1.23 -19.85
CA SER A 385 7.49 0.03 -19.09
C SER A 385 7.37 -0.16 -17.58
N GLY A 386 7.19 -1.39 -17.11
CA GLY A 386 6.95 -1.71 -15.70
C GLY A 386 5.59 -1.26 -15.16
N LEU A 387 4.69 -0.74 -16.01
CA LEU A 387 3.39 -0.24 -15.58
C LEU A 387 2.42 -1.38 -15.25
N SER A 388 1.85 -1.31 -14.05
CA SER A 388 0.73 -2.17 -13.66
C SER A 388 -0.55 -1.82 -14.42
N GLN A 389 -1.48 -2.77 -14.54
CA GLN A 389 -2.79 -2.51 -15.14
C GLN A 389 -3.54 -1.37 -14.45
N GLN A 390 -3.40 -1.24 -13.12
CA GLN A 390 -4.02 -0.15 -12.36
C GLN A 390 -3.43 1.22 -12.75
N GLN A 391 -2.12 1.31 -12.99
CA GLN A 391 -1.49 2.54 -13.47
C GLN A 391 -1.92 2.87 -14.90
N ILE A 392 -2.03 1.87 -15.79
CA ILE A 392 -2.53 2.06 -17.15
C ILE A 392 -3.98 2.58 -17.14
N ASP A 393 -4.83 2.01 -16.29
CA ASP A 393 -6.22 2.44 -16.13
C ASP A 393 -6.31 3.87 -15.57
N LYS A 394 -5.45 4.22 -14.61
CA LYS A 394 -5.34 5.57 -14.05
C LYS A 394 -4.92 6.58 -15.12
N LEU A 395 -3.90 6.26 -15.92
CA LEU A 395 -3.42 7.12 -17.01
C LEU A 395 -4.49 7.31 -18.10
N ARG A 396 -5.21 6.23 -18.46
CA ARG A 396 -6.34 6.31 -19.39
C ARG A 396 -7.43 7.24 -18.87
N HIS A 397 -7.75 7.14 -17.59
CA HIS A 397 -8.76 7.97 -16.95
C HIS A 397 -8.38 9.46 -16.98
N PHE A 398 -7.11 9.77 -16.75
CA PHE A 398 -6.56 11.12 -16.88
C PHE A 398 -6.85 11.70 -18.27
N TYR A 399 -6.51 10.99 -19.35
CA TYR A 399 -6.73 11.50 -20.72
C TYR A 399 -8.22 11.64 -21.08
N ILE A 400 -9.10 10.77 -20.56
CA ILE A 400 -10.54 10.88 -20.81
C ILE A 400 -11.14 12.11 -20.11
N LYS A 401 -10.76 12.35 -18.85
CA LYS A 401 -11.43 13.36 -18.01
C LYS A 401 -10.80 14.74 -18.07
N GLN A 402 -9.48 14.80 -18.14
CA GLN A 402 -8.74 16.01 -17.76
C GLN A 402 -8.10 16.71 -18.96
N TYR A 403 -7.85 16.01 -20.06
CA TYR A 403 -7.21 16.60 -21.24
C TYR A 403 -8.20 17.34 -22.18
N PHE A 404 -9.44 16.88 -22.32
CA PHE A 404 -10.41 17.46 -23.28
C PHE A 404 -11.60 18.18 -22.64
N ASN A 405 -11.67 18.24 -21.30
CA ASN A 405 -12.69 19.01 -20.57
C ASN A 405 -12.09 20.24 -19.86
N GLY A 406 -10.82 20.56 -20.14
CA GLY A 406 -10.07 21.67 -19.56
C GLY A 406 -10.00 22.86 -20.51
#